data_AF-A0A847I3V4-F1
#
_entry.id   AF-A0A847I3V4-F1
#
_cell.length_a   1.000
_cell.length_b   1.000
_cell.length_c   1.000
_cell.angle_alpha   90.00
_cell.angle_beta   90.00
_cell.angle_gamma   90.00
#
_symmetry.space_group_name_H-M   'P 1'
#
loop_
_entity.id
_entity.type
_entity.pdbx_description
1 polymer ?
#
loop_
_entity_poly.entity_id
_entity_poly.type
_entity_poly.pdbx_seq_one_letter_code
_entity_poly.pdbx_strand_id
1 'polypeptide(L)'
;GPGLWALVILAAAGGATLARRLSRLRPNAFKPVLTTAVVIALLSDLVFLAFFFGPYRRKPAVIRDYHADLVEALRWARPRISSADAVFVTASGMNMPYIIALVIAGYDPHEWFTAERDVRTFDESEFEYYFRVGKLRFVYDASSRAALNDLRQNERPDRVLFIMRPEEIASNKPVYTVRDSNRRAVLAVFELSL
;
A
#
# COMPACT_ATOMS: atom_id res chain seq x y z
N GLY A 1 13.67 -10.84 0.64
CA GLY A 1 14.87 -11.56 1.08
C GLY A 1 15.63 -12.18 -0.09
N PRO A 2 16.91 -11.84 -0.30
CA PRO A 2 17.72 -12.28 -1.46
C PRO A 2 18.03 -13.79 -1.54
N GLY A 3 17.72 -14.58 -0.51
CA GLY A 3 17.97 -16.04 -0.51
C GLY A 3 16.92 -16.90 -1.24
N LEU A 4 15.69 -16.40 -1.42
CA LEU A 4 14.61 -17.19 -2.02
C LEU A 4 14.87 -17.49 -3.50
N TRP A 5 15.34 -16.49 -4.24
CA TRP A 5 15.66 -16.63 -5.66
C TRP A 5 16.80 -17.61 -5.91
N ALA A 6 17.83 -17.61 -5.05
CA ALA A 6 18.93 -18.56 -5.13
C ALA A 6 18.45 -20.01 -4.91
N LEU A 7 17.53 -20.24 -3.96
CA LEU A 7 16.94 -21.56 -3.70
C LEU A 7 16.04 -22.02 -4.84
N VAL A 8 15.24 -21.13 -5.43
CA VAL A 8 14.39 -21.43 -6.59
C VAL A 8 15.24 -21.82 -7.79
N ILE A 9 16.31 -21.07 -8.09
CA ILE A 9 17.22 -21.38 -9.20
C ILE A 9 17.94 -22.71 -8.96
N LEU A 10 18.39 -22.98 -7.73
CA LEU A 10 19.04 -24.24 -7.37
C LEU A 10 18.08 -25.44 -7.52
N ALA A 11 16.84 -25.30 -7.08
CA ALA A 11 15.81 -26.31 -7.25
C ALA A 11 15.48 -26.55 -8.72
N ALA A 12 15.40 -25.49 -9.53
CA ALA A 12 15.17 -25.59 -10.97
C ALA A 12 16.34 -26.27 -11.69
N ALA A 13 17.59 -25.94 -11.34
CA ALA A 13 18.78 -26.58 -11.90
C ALA A 13 18.85 -28.07 -11.54
N GLY A 14 18.60 -28.41 -10.27
CA GLY A 14 18.53 -29.79 -9.79
C GLY A 14 17.44 -30.58 -10.51
N GLY A 15 16.23 -30.01 -10.60
CA GLY A 15 15.10 -30.59 -11.33
C GLY A 15 15.41 -30.83 -12.81
N ALA A 16 16.05 -29.88 -13.49
CA ALA A 16 16.43 -30.01 -14.89
C ALA A 16 17.48 -31.11 -15.12
N THR A 17 18.48 -31.23 -14.24
CA THR A 17 19.47 -32.32 -14.31
C THR A 17 18.85 -33.69 -14.07
N LEU A 18 17.96 -33.82 -13.08
CA LEU A 18 17.26 -35.06 -12.76
C LEU A 18 16.31 -35.46 -13.90
N ALA A 19 15.56 -34.51 -14.44
CA ALA A 19 14.68 -34.67 -15.60
C ALA A 19 15.45 -35.17 -16.83
N ARG A 20 16.60 -34.56 -17.13
CA ARG A 20 17.46 -34.96 -18.26
C ARG A 20 18.03 -36.36 -18.09
N ARG A 21 18.34 -36.78 -16.86
CA ARG A 21 18.88 -38.13 -16.59
C ARG A 21 17.78 -39.20 -16.68
N LEU A 22 16.60 -38.91 -16.14
CA LEU A 22 15.44 -39.82 -16.18
C LEU A 22 14.83 -39.95 -17.58
N SER A 23 14.80 -38.87 -18.36
CA SER A 23 14.31 -38.91 -19.75
C SER A 23 15.17 -39.78 -20.66
N ARG A 24 16.47 -39.92 -20.36
CA ARG A 24 17.40 -40.80 -21.07
C ARG A 24 17.31 -42.26 -20.64
N LEU A 25 17.08 -42.52 -19.34
CA LEU A 25 17.06 -43.88 -18.78
C LEU A 25 15.72 -44.59 -18.93
N ARG A 26 14.60 -43.85 -18.83
CA ARG A 26 13.23 -44.41 -18.89
C ARG A 26 12.27 -43.44 -19.60
N PRO A 27 12.44 -43.22 -20.92
CA PRO A 27 11.71 -42.19 -21.67
C PRO A 27 10.18 -42.35 -21.62
N ASN A 28 9.69 -43.59 -21.63
CA ASN A 28 8.25 -43.88 -21.63
C ASN A 28 7.58 -43.70 -20.26
N ALA A 29 8.34 -43.85 -19.16
CA ALA A 29 7.83 -43.63 -17.81
C ALA A 29 8.02 -42.18 -17.34
N PHE A 30 8.99 -41.45 -17.91
CA PHE A 30 9.30 -40.09 -17.53
C PHE A 30 8.27 -39.07 -18.01
N LYS A 31 7.78 -39.21 -19.25
CA LYS A 31 6.78 -38.31 -19.84
C LYS A 31 5.51 -38.15 -18.98
N PRO A 32 4.82 -39.22 -18.55
CA PRO A 32 3.61 -39.06 -17.73
C PRO A 32 3.92 -38.44 -16.37
N VAL A 33 5.03 -38.81 -15.71
CA VAL A 33 5.42 -38.25 -14.41
C VAL A 33 5.69 -36.76 -14.47
N LEU A 34 6.42 -36.30 -15.51
CA LEU A 34 6.69 -34.88 -15.71
C LEU A 34 5.39 -34.11 -15.97
N THR A 35 4.51 -34.64 -16.84
CA THR A 35 3.20 -34.04 -17.11
C THR A 35 2.37 -33.92 -15.85
N THR A 36 2.31 -34.97 -15.03
CA THR A 36 1.59 -34.94 -13.75
C THR A 36 2.16 -33.89 -12.79
N ALA A 37 3.48 -33.78 -12.67
CA ALA A 37 4.12 -32.78 -11.81
C ALA A 37 3.82 -31.34 -12.25
N VAL A 38 3.87 -31.07 -13.56
CA VAL A 38 3.53 -29.75 -14.13
C VAL A 38 2.04 -29.43 -13.93
N VAL A 39 1.15 -30.40 -14.17
CA VAL A 39 -0.29 -30.22 -13.95
C VAL A 39 -0.59 -29.95 -12.48
N ILE A 40 0.05 -30.66 -11.54
CA ILE A 40 -0.10 -30.39 -10.10
C ILE A 40 0.39 -28.99 -9.77
N ALA A 41 1.56 -28.56 -10.25
CA ALA A 41 2.08 -27.22 -10.00
C ALA A 41 1.13 -26.13 -10.52
N LEU A 42 0.64 -26.28 -11.75
CA LEU A 42 -0.33 -25.35 -12.34
C LEU A 42 -1.66 -25.32 -11.56
N LEU A 43 -2.16 -26.48 -11.14
CA LEU A 43 -3.37 -26.57 -10.32
C LEU A 43 -3.16 -25.95 -8.94
N SER A 44 -2.00 -26.17 -8.31
CA SER A 44 -1.65 -25.55 -7.03
C SER A 44 -1.55 -24.03 -7.16
N ASP A 45 -0.95 -23.52 -8.23
CA ASP A 45 -0.89 -22.08 -8.50
C ASP A 45 -2.28 -21.50 -8.78
N LEU A 46 -3.12 -22.17 -9.57
CA LEU A 46 -4.49 -21.73 -9.83
C LEU A 46 -5.36 -21.76 -8.56
N VAL A 47 -5.22 -22.80 -7.73
CA VAL A 47 -5.91 -22.89 -6.43
C VAL A 47 -5.38 -21.84 -5.48
N PHE A 48 -4.07 -21.60 -5.43
CA PHE A 48 -3.48 -20.51 -4.65
C PHE A 48 -4.02 -19.17 -5.13
N LEU A 49 -4.00 -18.88 -6.43
CA LEU A 49 -4.55 -17.65 -6.99
C LEU A 49 -6.05 -17.52 -6.72
N ALA A 50 -6.83 -18.60 -6.79
CA ALA A 50 -8.27 -18.57 -6.52
C ALA A 50 -8.59 -18.49 -5.02
N PHE A 51 -7.78 -19.07 -4.14
CA PHE A 51 -8.01 -19.06 -2.69
C PHE A 51 -7.44 -17.82 -2.01
N PHE A 52 -6.27 -17.37 -2.49
CA PHE A 52 -5.74 -16.02 -2.27
C PHE A 52 -6.77 -15.10 -2.95
N PHE A 53 -6.71 -14.77 -4.24
CA PHE A 53 -7.52 -13.71 -4.84
C PHE A 53 -9.06 -13.91 -4.95
N GLY A 54 -9.64 -15.11 -4.87
CA GLY A 54 -11.09 -15.30 -5.07
C GLY A 54 -11.98 -14.75 -3.95
N PRO A 55 -11.68 -15.02 -2.66
CA PRO A 55 -12.29 -14.33 -1.53
C PRO A 55 -11.99 -12.83 -1.44
N TYR A 56 -11.13 -12.26 -2.32
CA TYR A 56 -10.60 -10.89 -2.16
C TYR A 56 -11.61 -9.79 -2.44
N ARG A 57 -12.68 -10.05 -3.19
CA ARG A 57 -13.65 -9.01 -3.55
C ARG A 57 -14.55 -8.53 -2.39
N ARG A 58 -14.56 -9.21 -1.22
CA ARG A 58 -15.58 -8.98 -0.18
C ARG A 58 -15.09 -8.90 1.26
N LYS A 59 -13.78 -8.85 1.52
CA LYS A 59 -13.26 -8.78 2.90
C LYS A 59 -12.94 -7.33 3.31
N PRO A 60 -13.54 -6.78 4.38
CA PRO A 60 -13.22 -5.44 4.90
C PRO A 60 -11.74 -5.26 5.26
N ALA A 61 -11.08 -6.33 5.72
CA ALA A 61 -9.63 -6.35 5.97
C ALA A 61 -8.82 -6.00 4.72
N VAL A 62 -9.26 -6.46 3.55
CA VAL A 62 -8.56 -6.26 2.26
C VAL A 62 -8.71 -4.82 1.76
N ILE A 63 -9.84 -4.15 1.99
CA ILE A 63 -9.97 -2.71 1.66
C ILE A 63 -8.92 -1.90 2.44
N ARG A 64 -8.70 -2.28 3.70
CA ARG A 64 -7.72 -1.69 4.60
C ARG A 64 -6.27 -2.07 4.24
N ASP A 65 -6.04 -3.33 3.87
CA ASP A 65 -4.70 -3.85 3.53
C ASP A 65 -4.21 -3.42 2.13
N TYR A 66 -5.13 -3.17 1.19
CA TYR A 66 -4.81 -2.72 -0.19
C TYR A 66 -5.14 -1.24 -0.43
N HIS A 67 -5.46 -0.49 0.63
CA HIS A 67 -5.65 0.96 0.57
C HIS A 67 -6.71 1.42 -0.44
N ALA A 68 -7.71 0.59 -0.76
CA ALA A 68 -8.70 0.93 -1.80
C ALA A 68 -9.52 2.17 -1.42
N ASP A 69 -9.77 2.32 -0.12
CA ASP A 69 -10.38 3.50 0.48
C ASP A 69 -9.51 4.75 0.32
N LEU A 70 -8.21 4.62 0.59
CA LEU A 70 -7.23 5.69 0.43
C LEU A 70 -7.08 6.08 -1.04
N VAL A 71 -7.04 5.11 -1.97
CA VAL A 71 -7.01 5.37 -3.43
C VAL A 71 -8.22 6.19 -3.85
N GLU A 72 -9.42 5.85 -3.38
CA GLU A 72 -10.64 6.61 -3.70
C GLU A 72 -10.58 8.04 -3.16
N ALA A 73 -10.23 8.20 -1.87
CA ALA A 73 -10.11 9.52 -1.26
C ALA A 73 -9.05 10.37 -1.96
N LEU A 74 -7.89 9.79 -2.30
CA LEU A 74 -6.82 10.49 -3.00
C LEU A 74 -7.20 10.87 -4.42
N ARG A 75 -7.94 10.02 -5.16
CA ARG A 75 -8.44 10.39 -6.50
C ARG A 75 -9.38 11.59 -6.43
N TRP A 76 -10.26 11.61 -5.43
CA TRP A 76 -11.15 12.75 -5.20
C TRP A 76 -10.37 14.00 -4.75
N ALA A 77 -9.38 13.83 -3.86
CA ALA A 77 -8.57 14.91 -3.32
C ALA A 77 -7.51 15.44 -4.29
N ARG A 78 -7.13 14.66 -5.31
CA ARG A 78 -6.08 14.98 -6.30
C ARG A 78 -6.14 16.42 -6.83
N PRO A 79 -7.27 16.90 -7.38
CA PRO A 79 -7.35 18.28 -7.89
C PRO A 79 -7.24 19.35 -6.79
N ARG A 80 -7.38 18.99 -5.50
CA ARG A 80 -7.33 19.90 -4.34
C ARG A 80 -5.97 19.89 -3.66
N ILE A 81 -5.22 18.80 -3.76
CA ILE A 81 -3.88 18.64 -3.15
C ILE A 81 -2.90 19.68 -3.71
N SER A 82 -2.98 20.05 -4.99
CA SER A 82 -2.11 21.08 -5.57
C SER A 82 -2.21 22.41 -4.84
N SER A 83 -3.44 22.82 -4.51
CA SER A 83 -3.79 24.07 -3.83
C SER A 83 -3.77 24.02 -2.29
N ALA A 84 -3.41 22.88 -1.69
CA ALA A 84 -3.32 22.74 -0.25
C ALA A 84 -1.89 23.00 0.23
N ASP A 85 -1.76 23.70 1.35
CA ASP A 85 -0.47 23.95 2.02
C ASP A 85 0.02 22.72 2.78
N ALA A 86 -0.93 21.91 3.27
CA ALA A 86 -0.64 20.65 3.95
C ALA A 86 -1.75 19.62 3.72
N VAL A 87 -1.35 18.35 3.66
CA VAL A 87 -2.27 17.21 3.56
C VAL A 87 -1.89 16.18 4.60
N PHE A 88 -2.73 15.99 5.61
CA PHE A 88 -2.55 14.96 6.62
C PHE A 88 -3.29 13.70 6.18
N VAL A 89 -2.60 12.58 6.14
CA VAL A 89 -3.13 11.27 5.75
C VAL A 89 -2.97 10.32 6.92
N THR A 90 -4.06 9.69 7.36
CA THR A 90 -3.98 8.64 8.39
C THR A 90 -3.08 7.50 7.94
N ALA A 91 -2.30 6.95 8.88
CA ALA A 91 -1.60 5.68 8.70
C ALA A 91 -2.28 4.52 9.43
N SER A 92 -3.41 4.77 10.10
CA SER A 92 -4.08 3.76 10.92
C SER A 92 -4.63 2.61 10.08
N GLY A 93 -4.18 1.41 10.44
CA GLY A 93 -4.48 0.18 9.73
C GLY A 93 -3.86 0.08 8.34
N MET A 94 -2.93 0.98 7.97
CA MET A 94 -2.34 1.05 6.64
C MET A 94 -0.86 0.68 6.69
N ASN A 95 -0.45 -0.29 5.87
CA ASN A 95 0.98 -0.54 5.65
C ASN A 95 1.53 0.42 4.59
N MET A 96 2.53 1.25 4.95
CA MET A 96 3.22 2.18 4.04
C MET A 96 2.28 3.03 3.16
N PRO A 97 1.34 3.80 3.77
CA PRO A 97 0.37 4.63 3.02
C PRO A 97 1.04 5.65 2.07
N TYR A 98 2.29 6.03 2.33
CA TYR A 98 3.04 6.98 1.51
C TYR A 98 3.25 6.50 0.07
N ILE A 99 3.43 5.20 -0.17
CA ILE A 99 3.63 4.65 -1.51
C ILE A 99 2.39 4.94 -2.37
N ILE A 100 1.20 4.65 -1.82
CA ILE A 100 -0.07 4.87 -2.51
C ILE A 100 -0.36 6.36 -2.64
N ALA A 101 -0.14 7.14 -1.58
CA ALA A 101 -0.36 8.57 -1.56
C ALA A 101 0.43 9.30 -2.65
N LEU A 102 1.72 9.00 -2.77
CA LEU A 102 2.58 9.64 -3.76
C LEU A 102 2.12 9.33 -5.19
N VAL A 103 1.84 8.06 -5.49
CA VAL A 103 1.43 7.63 -6.84
C VAL A 103 0.06 8.21 -7.21
N ILE A 104 -0.94 8.12 -6.32
CA ILE A 104 -2.32 8.48 -6.67
C ILE A 104 -2.57 9.99 -6.58
N ALA A 105 -1.88 10.70 -5.68
CA ALA A 105 -1.92 12.17 -5.66
C ALA A 105 -1.39 12.79 -6.97
N GLY A 106 -0.66 12.00 -7.78
CA GLY A 106 -0.13 12.46 -9.06
C GLY A 106 0.85 13.61 -8.88
N TYR A 107 1.67 13.52 -7.81
CA TYR A 107 2.78 14.43 -7.59
C TYR A 107 3.70 14.43 -8.82
N ASP A 108 4.31 15.58 -9.09
CA ASP A 108 5.36 15.67 -10.10
C ASP A 108 6.57 14.81 -9.67
N PRO A 109 7.07 13.90 -10.52
CA PRO A 109 8.30 13.17 -10.25
C PRO A 109 9.49 14.08 -9.89
N HIS A 110 9.58 15.30 -10.43
CA HIS A 110 10.62 16.25 -10.04
C HIS A 110 10.45 16.71 -8.58
N GLU A 111 9.21 17.02 -8.17
CA GLU A 111 8.89 17.32 -6.78
C GLU A 111 9.19 16.13 -5.86
N TRP A 112 9.03 14.89 -6.33
CA TRP A 112 9.44 13.73 -5.53
C TRP A 112 10.91 13.79 -5.18
N PHE A 113 11.80 13.98 -6.15
CA PHE A 113 13.25 13.93 -5.87
C PHE A 113 13.70 15.08 -4.98
N THR A 114 13.05 16.25 -5.07
CA THR A 114 13.47 17.47 -4.39
C THR A 114 12.70 17.80 -3.10
N ALA A 115 11.58 17.12 -2.84
CA ALA A 115 10.78 17.36 -1.66
C ALA A 115 11.55 17.06 -0.37
N GLU A 116 11.33 17.92 0.62
CA GLU A 116 11.73 17.67 2.00
C GLU A 116 11.03 16.43 2.54
N ARG A 117 11.79 15.57 3.24
CA ARG A 117 11.30 14.29 3.78
C ARG A 117 11.65 14.17 5.25
N ASP A 118 10.69 13.70 6.03
CA ASP A 118 10.93 13.20 7.38
C ASP A 118 10.80 11.68 7.30
N VAL A 119 11.95 10.99 7.29
CA VAL A 119 12.04 9.53 7.22
C VAL A 119 12.60 9.04 8.54
N ARG A 120 11.89 8.09 9.15
CA ARG A 120 12.28 7.49 10.42
C ARG A 120 12.32 5.98 10.29
N THR A 121 13.31 5.39 10.92
CA THR A 121 13.41 3.95 11.17
C THR A 121 13.12 3.69 12.63
N PHE A 122 12.31 2.69 12.90
CA PHE A 122 12.08 2.21 14.25
C PHE A 122 12.99 0.99 14.50
N ASP A 123 13.51 0.88 15.72
CA ASP A 123 14.28 -0.29 16.13
C ASP A 123 13.45 -1.56 15.87
N GLU A 124 14.09 -2.59 15.32
CA GLU A 124 13.49 -3.87 14.91
C GLU A 124 12.61 -3.85 13.64
N SER A 125 12.40 -2.70 12.98
CA SER A 125 11.70 -2.65 11.69
C SER A 125 12.66 -2.71 10.51
N GLU A 126 12.37 -3.59 9.54
CA GLU A 126 13.05 -3.60 8.23
C GLU A 126 12.56 -2.47 7.31
N PHE A 127 11.58 -1.66 7.74
CA PHE A 127 10.91 -0.66 6.91
C PHE A 127 11.20 0.78 7.35
N GLU A 128 11.33 1.66 6.37
CA GLU A 128 11.34 3.11 6.56
C GLU A 128 9.91 3.66 6.64
N TYR A 129 9.69 4.59 7.57
CA TYR A 129 8.43 5.28 7.77
C TYR A 129 8.57 6.74 7.35
N TYR A 130 7.80 7.15 6.37
CA TYR A 130 7.80 8.51 5.85
C TYR A 130 6.74 9.31 6.58
N PHE A 131 7.15 10.12 7.56
CA PHE A 131 6.26 11.02 8.29
C PHE A 131 5.88 12.25 7.47
N ARG A 132 6.75 12.67 6.54
CA ARG A 132 6.50 13.79 5.63
C ARG A 132 7.16 13.56 4.28
N VAL A 133 6.46 13.95 3.22
CA VAL A 133 7.01 14.15 1.86
C VAL A 133 6.40 15.41 1.28
N GLY A 134 7.18 16.49 1.22
CA GLY A 134 6.70 17.80 0.78
C GLY A 134 5.54 18.29 1.65
N LYS A 135 4.36 18.45 1.04
CA LYS A 135 3.12 18.84 1.75
C LYS A 135 2.35 17.68 2.37
N LEU A 136 2.64 16.44 1.97
CA LEU A 136 2.00 15.25 2.51
C LEU A 136 2.62 14.92 3.87
N ARG A 137 1.77 14.67 4.87
CA ARG A 137 2.15 14.30 6.23
C ARG A 137 1.38 13.04 6.61
N PHE A 138 2.08 12.02 7.10
CA PHE A 138 1.48 10.72 7.44
C PHE A 138 1.37 10.58 8.95
N VAL A 139 0.16 10.33 9.43
CA VAL A 139 -0.18 10.31 10.85
C VAL A 139 0.04 8.91 11.41
N TYR A 140 1.28 8.63 11.81
CA TYR A 140 1.65 7.40 12.52
C TYR A 140 1.49 7.51 14.03
N ASP A 141 1.76 8.70 14.59
CA ASP A 141 1.74 8.94 16.03
C ASP A 141 1.40 10.41 16.36
N ALA A 142 1.53 10.78 17.64
CA ALA A 142 1.22 12.12 18.12
C ALA A 142 2.15 13.23 17.56
N SER A 143 3.29 12.89 16.95
CA SER A 143 4.23 13.87 16.39
C SER A 143 3.62 14.72 15.27
N SER A 144 2.61 14.21 14.55
CA SER A 144 1.87 15.00 13.56
C SER A 144 1.13 16.20 14.17
N ARG A 145 0.91 16.22 15.49
CA ARG A 145 0.32 17.37 16.19
C ARG A 145 1.26 18.56 16.22
N ALA A 146 2.58 18.35 16.31
CA ALA A 146 3.56 19.42 16.27
C ALA A 146 3.49 20.13 14.91
N ALA A 147 3.51 19.37 13.81
CA ALA A 147 3.37 19.92 12.46
C ALA A 147 2.04 20.67 12.24
N LEU A 148 0.96 20.26 12.89
CA LEU A 148 -0.31 20.98 12.85
C LEU A 148 -0.27 22.28 13.67
N ASN A 149 0.41 22.28 14.81
CA ASN A 149 0.59 23.47 15.62
C ASN A 149 1.47 24.51 14.93
N ASP A 150 2.52 24.07 14.23
CA ASP A 150 3.38 24.95 13.43
C ASP A 150 2.58 25.72 12.37
N LEU A 151 1.66 25.03 11.68
CA LEU A 151 0.74 25.66 10.71
C LEU A 151 -0.20 26.67 11.37
N ARG A 152 -0.67 26.41 12.61
CA ARG A 152 -1.55 27.35 13.33
C ARG A 152 -0.82 28.58 13.86
N GLN A 153 0.49 28.49 14.08
CA GLN A 153 1.29 29.54 14.70
C GLN A 153 2.05 30.39 13.69
N ASN A 154 2.02 30.06 12.40
CA ASN A 154 2.81 30.73 11.38
C ASN A 154 2.22 32.07 10.87
N GLU A 155 1.16 32.57 11.51
CA GLU A 155 0.47 33.84 11.20
C GLU A 155 -0.04 33.97 9.76
N ARG A 156 -0.21 32.86 9.02
CA ARG A 156 -0.69 32.83 7.65
C ARG A 156 -1.94 31.94 7.52
N PRO A 157 -2.94 32.33 6.72
CA PRO A 157 -4.04 31.43 6.40
C PRO A 157 -3.53 30.23 5.61
N ASP A 158 -3.60 29.03 6.19
CA ASP A 158 -3.19 27.78 5.52
C ASP A 158 -4.39 26.91 5.19
N ARG A 159 -4.45 26.43 3.95
CA ARG A 159 -5.46 25.46 3.52
C ARG A 159 -4.95 24.05 3.77
N VAL A 160 -5.59 23.37 4.72
CA VAL A 160 -5.19 22.03 5.17
C VAL A 160 -6.26 21.00 4.82
N LEU A 161 -5.82 19.92 4.17
CA LEU A 161 -6.64 18.74 3.91
C LEU A 161 -6.32 17.63 4.92
N PHE A 162 -7.34 16.97 5.41
CA PHE A 162 -7.22 15.79 6.27
C PHE A 162 -7.92 14.62 5.60
N ILE A 163 -7.18 13.54 5.34
CA ILE A 163 -7.69 12.27 4.84
C ILE A 163 -7.57 11.27 6.01
N MET A 164 -8.64 11.14 6.78
CA MET A 164 -8.62 10.50 8.10
C MET A 164 -9.72 9.44 8.23
N ARG A 165 -9.56 8.51 9.17
CA ARG A 165 -10.68 7.67 9.59
C ARG A 165 -11.71 8.53 10.34
N PRO A 166 -13.03 8.27 10.21
CA PRO A 166 -14.05 9.09 10.86
C PRO A 166 -13.89 9.23 12.37
N GLU A 167 -13.38 8.20 13.04
CA GLU A 167 -13.15 8.16 14.49
C GLU A 167 -11.90 8.92 14.96
N GLU A 168 -10.98 9.26 14.05
CA GLU A 168 -9.70 9.91 14.40
C GLU A 168 -9.82 11.44 14.51
N ILE A 169 -10.95 11.99 14.09
CA ILE A 169 -11.16 13.44 14.05
C ILE A 169 -12.50 13.81 14.66
N ALA A 170 -12.46 14.73 15.62
CA ALA A 170 -13.66 15.29 16.25
C ALA A 170 -14.31 16.37 15.36
N SER A 171 -14.57 16.04 14.09
CA SER A 171 -15.26 16.91 13.14
C SER A 171 -16.40 16.13 12.46
N ASN A 172 -17.60 16.70 12.51
CA ASN A 172 -18.80 16.05 11.95
C ASN A 172 -19.11 16.49 10.51
N LYS A 173 -18.24 17.27 9.87
CA LYS A 173 -18.49 17.85 8.54
C LYS A 173 -17.39 17.50 7.53
N PRO A 174 -17.33 16.23 7.08
CA PRO A 174 -16.45 15.87 5.98
C PRO A 174 -16.91 16.51 4.66
N VAL A 175 -15.96 16.93 3.83
CA VAL A 175 -16.22 17.41 2.46
C VAL A 175 -16.34 16.24 1.47
N TYR A 176 -15.83 15.07 1.84
CA TYR A 176 -16.00 13.81 1.11
C TYR A 176 -15.94 12.62 2.06
N THR A 177 -16.66 11.54 1.75
CA THR A 177 -16.67 10.33 2.57
C THR A 177 -16.62 9.11 1.68
N VAL A 178 -15.61 8.28 1.88
CA VAL A 178 -15.50 6.96 1.28
C VAL A 178 -16.28 5.97 2.13
N ARG A 179 -17.10 5.15 1.48
CA ARG A 179 -17.93 4.16 2.14
C ARG A 179 -17.62 2.75 1.65
N ASP A 180 -17.69 1.78 2.57
CA ASP A 180 -17.58 0.37 2.22
C ASP A 180 -18.86 -0.16 1.53
N SER A 181 -18.86 -1.44 1.16
CA SER A 181 -20.02 -2.12 0.58
C SER A 181 -21.26 -2.14 1.50
N ASN A 182 -21.07 -1.93 2.80
CA ASN A 182 -22.14 -1.85 3.81
C ASN A 182 -22.58 -0.40 4.07
N ARG A 183 -22.13 0.55 3.25
CA ARG A 183 -22.36 2.00 3.40
C ARG A 183 -21.77 2.60 4.69
N ARG A 184 -20.86 1.91 5.38
CA ARG A 184 -20.16 2.46 6.55
C ARG A 184 -19.08 3.42 6.08
N ALA A 185 -18.95 4.56 6.74
CA ALA A 185 -17.86 5.49 6.47
C ALA A 185 -16.55 4.85 6.95
N VAL A 186 -15.57 4.73 6.05
CA VAL A 186 -14.26 4.11 6.35
C VAL A 186 -13.12 5.11 6.26
N LEU A 187 -13.28 6.14 5.43
CA LEU A 187 -12.33 7.22 5.30
C LEU A 187 -13.10 8.49 4.95
N ALA A 188 -12.63 9.63 5.42
CA ALA A 188 -13.27 10.91 5.19
C ALA A 188 -12.23 11.98 4.90
N VAL A 189 -12.58 12.89 4.00
CA VAL A 189 -11.79 14.07 3.69
C VAL A 189 -12.41 15.26 4.41
N PHE A 190 -11.59 16.01 5.12
CA PHE A 190 -11.95 17.26 5.76
C PHE A 190 -11.05 18.36 5.22
N GLU A 191 -11.59 19.56 5.19
CA GLU A 191 -10.89 20.75 4.72
C GLU A 191 -11.01 21.82 5.80
N LEU A 192 -9.88 22.39 6.18
CA LEU A 192 -9.77 23.41 7.20
C LEU A 192 -8.91 24.56 6.70
N SER A 193 -9.28 25.77 7.06
CA SER A 193 -8.42 26.94 6.99
C SER A 193 -7.95 27.22 8.40
N LEU A 194 -6.63 27.17 8.61
CA LEU A 194 -5.98 27.46 9.89
C LEU A 194 -5.44 28.88 9.90
#